data_AF-A0A842SFH5-F1
#
_entry.id   AF-A0A842SFH5-F1
#
_cell.length_a   1.000
_cell.length_b   1.000
_cell.length_c   1.000
_cell.angle_alpha   90.00
_cell.angle_beta   90.00
_cell.angle_gamma   90.00
#
_symmetry.space_group_name_H-M   'P 1'
#
loop_
_entity.id
_entity.type
_entity.pdbx_description
1 polymer ?
#
loop_
_entity_poly.entity_id
_entity_poly.type
_entity_poly.pdbx_seq_one_letter_code
_entity_poly.pdbx_strand_id
1 'polypeptide(L)' 'MSKEVVVVNIRLPDNIVSWLDSLVEEEVYNSRSEAIREFSRHYVMRQRGECHS' A
#
# COMPACT_ATOMS: atom_id res chain seq x y z
N MET A 1 6.17 -22.54 -4.31
CA MET A 1 5.13 -22.07 -5.25
C MET A 1 5.32 -20.58 -5.44
N SER A 2 5.59 -20.12 -6.67
CA SER A 2 5.63 -18.69 -6.98
C SER A 2 4.24 -18.11 -6.71
N LYS A 3 4.15 -17.14 -5.80
CA LYS A 3 2.88 -16.43 -5.56
C LYS A 3 2.51 -15.71 -6.86
N GLU A 4 1.31 -15.96 -7.35
CA GLU A 4 0.79 -15.31 -8.55
C GLU A 4 0.63 -13.81 -8.27
N VAL A 5 1.23 -12.96 -9.11
CA VAL A 5 1.12 -11.50 -8.97
C VAL A 5 -0.04 -11.03 -9.83
N VAL A 6 -1.07 -10.48 -9.19
CA VAL A 6 -2.21 -9.88 -9.88
C VAL A 6 -2.02 -8.37 -9.95
N VAL A 7 -2.18 -7.80 -11.15
CA VAL A 7 -2.13 -6.35 -11.37
C VAL A 7 -3.56 -5.82 -11.51
N VAL A 8 -3.88 -4.79 -10.71
CA VAL A 8 -5.18 -4.14 -10.72
C VAL A 8 -5.03 -2.65 -10.98
N ASN A 9 -6.04 -2.06 -11.63
CA ASN A 9 -6.14 -0.62 -11.81
C ASN A 9 -7.23 -0.07 -10.89
N ILE A 10 -6.95 1.03 -10.21
CA ILE A 10 -7.86 1.65 -9.24
C ILE A 10 -7.96 3.15 -9.52
N ARG A 11 -9.11 3.73 -9.15
CA ARG A 11 -9.32 5.18 -9.18
C ARG A 11 -9.29 5.69 -7.74
N LEU A 12 -8.47 6.71 -7.51
CA LEU A 12 -8.34 7.36 -6.21
C LEU A 12 -8.54 8.88 -6.38
N PRO A 13 -9.01 9.57 -5.34
CA PRO A 13 -8.99 11.03 -5.30
C PRO A 13 -7.57 11.57 -5.48
N ASP A 14 -7.43 12.68 -6.21
CA ASP A 14 -6.12 13.28 -6.53
C ASP A 14 -5.29 13.60 -5.28
N ASN A 15 -5.93 14.09 -4.22
CA ASN A 15 -5.25 14.40 -2.95
C ASN A 15 -4.61 13.16 -2.31
N ILE A 16 -5.20 11.98 -2.48
CA ILE A 16 -4.62 10.72 -1.99
C ILE A 16 -3.45 10.30 -2.86
N VAL A 17 -3.56 10.48 -4.18
CA VAL A 17 -2.46 10.19 -5.12
C VAL A 17 -1.25 11.08 -4.81
N SER A 18 -1.47 12.38 -4.64
CA SER A 18 -0.39 13.34 -4.30
C SER A 18 0.26 13.01 -2.97
N TRP A 19 -0.51 12.60 -1.96
CA TRP A 19 0.05 12.17 -0.68
C TRP A 19 0.88 10.88 -0.82
N LEU A 20 0.45 9.91 -1.62
CA LEU A 20 1.24 8.70 -1.87
C LEU A 20 2.53 9.00 -2.64
N ASP A 21 2.51 9.99 -3.53
CA ASP A 21 3.69 10.43 -4.28
C ASP A 21 4.72 11.11 -3.38
N SER A 22 4.28 11.94 -2.42
CA SER A 22 5.20 12.56 -1.47
C SER A 22 5.96 11.52 -0.65
N LEU A 23 5.32 10.38 -0.29
CA LEU A 23 6.00 9.28 0.41
C LEU A 23 7.08 8.59 -0.44
N VAL A 24 6.94 8.61 -1.76
CA VAL A 24 7.97 8.08 -2.67
C VAL A 24 9.09 9.11 -2.86
N GLU A 25 8.73 10.39 -3.00
CA GLU A 25 9.69 11.51 -3.11
C GLU A 25 10.54 11.66 -1.85
N GLU A 26 9.97 11.42 -0.67
CA GLU A 26 10.65 11.41 0.63
C GLU A 26 11.44 10.12 0.89
N GLU A 27 11.54 9.22 -0.10
CA GLU A 27 12.24 7.91 -0.02
C GLU A 27 11.73 6.98 1.09
N VAL A 28 10.50 7.18 1.58
CA VAL A 28 9.86 6.30 2.57
C VAL A 28 9.51 4.95 1.92
N TYR A 29 9.12 4.97 0.65
CA TYR A 29 8.85 3.77 -0.16
C TYR A 29 9.51 3.87 -1.54
N ASN A 30 9.90 2.74 -2.12
CA ASN A 30 10.53 2.70 -3.45
C ASN A 30 9.53 2.93 -4.59
N SER A 31 8.22 2.74 -4.33
CA SER A 31 7.17 2.96 -5.32
C SER A 31 5.79 3.16 -4.69
N ARG A 32 4.89 3.81 -5.43
CA ARG A 32 3.48 3.97 -5.03
C ARG A 32 2.80 2.62 -4.75
N SER A 33 3.08 1.61 -5.58
CA SER A 33 2.52 0.27 -5.39
C SER A 33 3.06 -0.43 -4.14
N GLU A 34 4.30 -0.15 -3.73
CA GLU A 34 4.85 -0.67 -2.48
C GLU A 34 4.13 -0.05 -1.28
N ALA A 35 3.99 1.27 -1.25
CA ALA A 35 3.23 1.96 -0.21
C ALA A 35 1.82 1.39 -0.07
N ILE A 36 1.08 1.25 -1.20
CA ILE A 36 -0.27 0.68 -1.20
C ILE A 36 -0.29 -0.77 -0.68
N ARG A 37 0.70 -1.60 -1.04
CA ARG A 37 0.79 -2.98 -0.54
C ARG A 37 1.04 -3.02 0.96
N GLU A 38 1.91 -2.17 1.48
CA GLU A 38 2.16 -2.05 2.93
C GLU A 38 0.89 -1.63 3.68
N PHE A 39 0.24 -0.53 3.26
CA PHE A 39 -1.02 -0.09 3.85
C PHE A 39 -2.10 -1.17 3.81
N SER A 40 -2.22 -1.87 2.68
CA SER A 40 -3.20 -2.95 2.53
C SER A 40 -2.90 -4.13 3.47
N ARG A 41 -1.63 -4.50 3.64
CA ARG A 41 -1.23 -5.56 4.58
C ARG A 41 -1.57 -5.17 6.02
N HIS A 42 -1.19 -3.96 6.44
CA HIS A 42 -1.50 -3.45 7.78
C HIS A 42 -3.01 -3.41 8.03
N TYR A 43 -3.79 -2.96 7.05
CA TYR A 43 -5.24 -2.95 7.14
C TYR A 43 -5.82 -4.37 7.34
N VAL A 44 -5.38 -5.34 6.53
CA VAL A 44 -5.84 -6.74 6.65
C VAL A 44 -5.44 -7.34 7.99
N MET A 45 -4.20 -7.13 8.44
CA MET A 45 -3.72 -7.62 9.74
C MET A 45 -4.54 -7.03 10.90
N ARG A 46 -4.81 -5.73 10.86
CA ARG A 46 -5.66 -5.05 11.86
C ARG A 46 -7.07 -5.62 11.88
N GLN A 47 -7.68 -5.87 10.71
CA GLN A 47 -9.03 -6.44 10.62
C GLN A 47 -9.10 -7.89 11.12
N ARG A 48 -8.00 -8.65 11.00
CA ARG A 48 -7.91 -10.03 11.49
C ARG A 48 -7.60 -10.12 12.99
N GLY A 49 -7.39 -9.00 13.67
CA GLY A 49 -6.95 -8.99 15.08
C GLY A 49 -5.50 -9.43 15.26
N GLU A 50 -4.72 -9.52 14.18
CA GLU A 50 -3.31 -9.97 14.19
C GLU A 50 -2.35 -8.86 14.66
N CYS A 51 -2.86 -7.65 14.93
CA CYS A 51 -2.14 -6.64 15.71
C CYS A 51 -2.31 -6.94 17.21
N HIS A 52 -1.64 -7.98 17.69
CA HIS A 52 -1.32 -8.12 19.12
C HIS A 52 0.17 -7.84 19.30
N SER A 53 0.45 -6.82 20.11
CA SER A 53 1.63 -6.55 20.94
C SER A 53 3.01 -6.97 20.44
#